data_AF-A0AAW0XWI0-F1
#
_entry.id   AF-A0AAW0XWI0-F1
#
_cell.length_a   1.000
_cell.length_b   1.000
_cell.length_c   1.000
_cell.angle_alpha   90.00
_cell.angle_beta   90.00
_cell.angle_gamma   90.00
#
_symmetry.space_group_name_H-M   'P 1'
#
loop_
_entity.id
_entity.type
_entity.pdbx_description
1 polymer ?
#
loop_
_entity_poly.entity_id
_entity_poly.type
_entity_poly.pdbx_seq_one_letter_code
_entity_poly.pdbx_strand_id
1 'polypeptide(L)'
;MYPNCKYHKTDKQAICLKRKRKGSEYCENNVKKLSSSKNENMSEKDIPVKYPRKELLAGKQLVLKAVTELLTADEVFFDVETTSLKWNSDIIQIAAVSKNDIFDEYIIPSQLIVPKVSDITGITFYDGVFAIHGHPLEAKARKVAVHNFLKWVESKSPVLLFAHNAKFDYTRFFHAIDKEDLVKQFQKHIIGFVDTLEVFKTEYPGLVSYKQDRLVEKFLKKFYDCHNAVEDSKLLQELYNTTRPHGNAKFCTFTSAYDKWICDSACKMKTETFRSMIRKKYVSGSMAKKMAYSGLTLEDLHCVYEKDGNDGLVALLSGDEAMGKPCITKHKRIINSIISYLHKFKSKYVIV
;
A
#
# COMPACT_ATOMS: atom_id res chain seq x y z
N MET A 1 14.21 30.19 -25.56
CA MET A 1 15.13 30.31 -24.41
C MET A 1 14.37 29.90 -23.16
N TYR A 2 14.53 28.66 -22.69
CA TYR A 2 13.94 28.19 -21.43
C TYR A 2 15.05 28.08 -20.38
N PRO A 3 14.93 28.70 -19.19
CA PRO A 3 15.99 28.69 -18.19
C PRO A 3 15.93 27.40 -17.34
N ASN A 4 17.09 26.76 -17.19
CA ASN A 4 17.50 25.90 -16.06
C ASN A 4 16.48 24.92 -15.47
N CYS A 5 16.37 23.73 -16.07
CA CYS A 5 15.85 22.55 -15.39
C CYS A 5 16.88 22.05 -14.36
N LYS A 6 16.87 22.63 -13.15
CA LYS A 6 17.60 22.07 -12.00
C LYS A 6 16.82 20.87 -11.47
N TYR A 7 17.43 19.69 -11.56
CA TYR A 7 17.00 18.46 -10.89
C TYR A 7 16.88 18.70 -9.37
N HIS A 8 15.68 19.00 -8.87
CA HIS A 8 15.39 18.89 -7.45
C HIS A 8 15.04 17.43 -7.14
N LYS A 9 16.05 16.67 -6.67
CA LYS A 9 15.80 15.47 -5.87
C LYS A 9 15.06 15.91 -4.62
N THR A 10 13.82 15.48 -4.44
CA THR A 10 13.19 15.55 -3.11
C THR A 10 13.83 14.46 -2.26
N ASP A 11 14.47 14.85 -1.15
CA ASP A 11 15.25 13.97 -0.25
C ASP A 11 14.48 12.73 0.23
N LYS A 12 13.15 12.75 0.17
CA LYS A 12 12.27 11.63 0.54
C LYS A 12 12.43 10.40 -0.38
N GLN A 13 12.78 10.57 -1.66
CA GLN A 13 12.84 9.46 -2.63
C GLN A 13 14.15 8.65 -2.55
N ALA A 14 15.26 9.27 -2.17
CA ALA A 14 16.55 8.59 -2.02
C ALA A 14 16.60 7.66 -0.78
N ILE A 15 15.77 7.96 0.23
CA ILE A 15 15.67 7.18 1.48
C ILE A 15 14.92 5.85 1.26
N CYS A 16 13.87 5.81 0.41
CA CYS A 16 13.08 4.59 0.11
C CYS A 16 13.93 3.50 -0.58
N LEU A 17 14.84 3.88 -1.49
CA LEU A 17 15.71 2.95 -2.20
C LEU A 17 16.84 2.39 -1.33
N LYS A 18 17.41 3.19 -0.42
CA LYS A 18 18.46 2.73 0.51
C LYS A 18 17.93 1.84 1.64
N ARG A 19 16.68 2.03 2.09
CA ARG A 19 16.06 1.24 3.18
C ARG A 19 15.63 -0.17 2.76
N LYS A 20 15.20 -0.38 1.51
CA LYS A 20 14.78 -1.70 1.00
C LYS A 20 15.89 -2.77 1.08
N ARG A 21 17.17 -2.39 0.92
CA ARG A 21 18.29 -3.33 1.03
C ARG A 21 18.62 -3.74 2.47
N LYS A 22 18.36 -2.89 3.47
CA LYS A 22 18.71 -3.19 4.87
C LYS A 22 17.58 -3.79 5.71
N GLY A 23 16.31 -3.50 5.40
CA GLY A 23 15.16 -3.96 6.19
C GLY A 23 14.67 -5.38 5.87
N SER A 24 14.72 -5.79 4.60
CA SER A 24 14.27 -7.12 4.14
C SER A 24 15.23 -8.23 4.56
N GLU A 25 16.55 -7.99 4.48
CA GLU A 25 17.58 -8.94 4.92
C GLU A 25 17.60 -9.17 6.44
N TYR A 26 17.12 -8.20 7.24
CA TYR A 26 17.17 -8.29 8.70
C TYR A 26 15.98 -9.05 9.31
N CYS A 27 14.81 -9.01 8.68
CA CYS A 27 13.63 -9.72 9.18
C CYS A 27 13.58 -11.19 8.73
N GLU A 28 13.95 -11.49 7.47
CA GLU A 28 13.88 -12.87 6.96
C GLU A 28 14.93 -13.80 7.57
N ASN A 29 16.11 -13.28 7.93
CA ASN A 29 17.19 -14.08 8.51
C ASN A 29 16.99 -14.41 10.00
N ASN A 30 16.30 -13.56 10.76
CA ASN A 30 16.10 -13.79 12.20
C ASN A 30 14.98 -14.80 12.49
N VAL A 31 13.93 -14.86 11.65
CA VAL A 31 12.84 -15.84 11.80
C VAL A 31 13.27 -17.26 11.39
N LYS A 32 14.13 -17.39 10.37
CA LYS A 32 14.73 -18.67 9.98
C LYS A 32 15.68 -19.23 11.03
N LYS A 33 16.46 -18.38 11.72
CA LYS A 33 17.39 -18.83 12.77
C LYS A 33 16.71 -19.36 14.03
N LEU A 34 15.52 -18.84 14.36
CA LEU A 34 14.74 -19.29 15.53
C LEU A 34 13.99 -20.61 15.32
N SER A 35 13.77 -21.03 14.07
CA SER A 35 13.06 -22.28 13.72
C SER A 35 13.98 -23.48 13.48
N SER A 36 15.29 -23.27 13.30
CA SER A 36 16.25 -24.35 12.96
C SER A 36 17.28 -24.69 14.03
N SER A 37 17.23 -24.12 15.24
CA SER A 37 18.18 -24.43 16.32
C SER A 37 17.53 -25.17 17.49
N LYS A 38 17.05 -26.40 17.23
CA LYS A 38 17.01 -27.45 18.25
C LYS A 38 18.09 -28.45 17.87
N ASN A 39 19.09 -28.57 18.73
CA ASN A 39 20.25 -29.47 18.67
C ASN A 39 21.36 -29.04 17.71
N GLU A 40 22.42 -28.43 18.25
CA GLU A 40 23.78 -28.99 18.23
C GLU A 40 24.75 -28.06 18.98
N ASN A 41 25.60 -28.66 19.80
CA ASN A 41 26.67 -28.00 20.55
C ASN A 41 27.72 -27.45 19.58
N MET A 42 27.85 -26.12 19.48
CA MET A 42 28.99 -25.47 18.81
C MET A 42 29.75 -24.58 19.80
N SER A 43 31.03 -24.88 19.99
CA SER A 43 31.95 -24.19 20.88
C SER A 43 32.21 -22.75 20.44
N GLU A 44 32.31 -21.85 21.42
CA GLU A 44 32.32 -20.39 21.33
C GLU A 44 33.58 -19.75 20.68
N LYS A 45 34.35 -20.46 19.84
CA LYS A 45 35.70 -20.00 19.43
C LYS A 45 35.89 -19.50 18.01
N ASP A 46 34.91 -19.56 17.10
CA ASP A 46 35.13 -19.17 15.69
C ASP A 46 34.10 -18.17 15.10
N ILE A 47 33.90 -17.01 15.75
CA ILE A 47 33.22 -15.86 15.09
C ILE A 47 33.94 -14.53 15.42
N PRO A 48 34.63 -13.90 14.45
CA PRO A 48 35.31 -12.62 14.67
C PRO A 48 34.42 -11.43 14.26
N VAL A 49 33.48 -11.01 15.12
CA VAL A 49 33.01 -9.60 15.20
C VAL A 49 32.52 -9.34 16.64
N LYS A 50 33.31 -8.68 17.48
CA LYS A 50 32.86 -8.18 18.79
C LYS A 50 31.95 -6.97 18.57
N TYR A 51 30.64 -7.19 18.46
CA TYR A 51 29.67 -6.10 18.58
C TYR A 51 29.73 -5.51 19.99
N PRO A 52 29.75 -4.18 20.16
CA PRO A 52 29.76 -3.55 21.48
C PRO A 52 28.59 -4.05 22.33
N ARG A 53 28.86 -4.53 23.55
CA ARG A 53 27.84 -5.07 24.47
C ARG A 53 26.63 -4.15 24.67
N LYS A 54 26.85 -2.83 24.64
CA LYS A 54 25.79 -1.80 24.74
C LYS A 54 24.82 -1.81 23.55
N GLU A 55 25.31 -2.01 22.33
CA GLU A 55 24.47 -2.10 21.12
C GLU A 55 23.66 -3.40 21.11
N LEU A 56 24.24 -4.50 21.57
CA LEU A 56 23.53 -5.77 21.74
C LEU A 56 22.42 -5.67 22.80
N LEU A 57 22.69 -4.99 23.93
CA LEU A 57 21.69 -4.74 24.97
C LEU A 57 20.57 -3.82 24.49
N ALA A 58 20.90 -2.73 23.78
CA ALA A 58 19.91 -1.84 23.18
C ALA A 58 19.04 -2.58 22.13
N GLY A 59 19.65 -3.43 21.30
CA GLY A 59 18.94 -4.27 20.34
C GLY A 59 17.98 -5.25 21.02
N LYS A 60 18.42 -5.91 22.11
CA LYS A 60 17.55 -6.80 22.91
C LYS A 60 16.37 -6.04 23.52
N GLN A 61 16.60 -4.85 24.06
CA GLN A 61 15.55 -4.01 24.64
C GLN A 61 14.53 -3.56 23.59
N LEU A 62 14.98 -3.22 22.37
CA LEU A 62 14.10 -2.86 21.25
C LEU A 62 13.24 -4.04 20.79
N VAL A 63 13.83 -5.24 20.67
CA VAL A 63 13.08 -6.45 20.31
C VAL A 63 12.04 -6.78 21.38
N LEU A 64 12.42 -6.73 22.66
CA LEU A 64 11.49 -6.99 23.75
C LEU A 64 10.33 -5.99 23.73
N LYS A 65 10.61 -4.69 23.53
CA LYS A 65 9.57 -3.66 23.41
C LYS A 65 8.61 -3.96 22.25
N ALA A 66 9.13 -4.30 21.07
CA ALA A 66 8.30 -4.62 19.91
C ALA A 66 7.45 -5.88 20.10
N VAL A 67 8.01 -6.91 20.76
CA VAL A 67 7.27 -8.13 21.11
C VAL A 67 6.17 -7.81 22.13
N THR A 68 6.47 -7.04 23.16
CA THR A 68 5.48 -6.60 24.15
C THR A 68 4.36 -5.80 23.48
N GLU A 69 4.68 -4.80 22.65
CA GLU A 69 3.68 -4.01 21.92
C GLU A 69 2.75 -4.90 21.10
N LEU A 70 3.28 -5.90 20.40
CA LEU A 70 2.48 -6.82 19.60
C LEU A 70 1.60 -7.74 20.46
N LEU A 71 2.11 -8.22 21.60
CA LEU A 71 1.36 -9.09 22.52
C LEU A 71 0.26 -8.36 23.30
N THR A 72 0.44 -7.05 23.52
CA THR A 72 -0.53 -6.20 24.23
C THR A 72 -1.41 -5.39 23.29
N ALA A 73 -1.28 -5.56 21.98
CA ALA A 73 -2.04 -4.80 21.00
C ALA A 73 -3.52 -5.14 21.07
N ASP A 74 -4.39 -4.15 21.07
CA ASP A 74 -5.80 -4.38 20.79
C ASP A 74 -5.97 -4.74 19.31
N GLU A 75 -6.66 -5.86 19.08
CA GLU A 75 -7.05 -6.31 17.76
C GLU A 75 -8.25 -5.48 17.30
N VAL A 76 -8.09 -4.82 16.16
CA VAL A 76 -9.12 -3.99 15.55
C VAL A 76 -9.36 -4.49 14.13
N PHE A 77 -10.55 -5.00 13.87
CA PHE A 77 -10.98 -5.44 12.55
C PHE A 77 -11.62 -4.26 11.85
N PHE A 78 -11.17 -3.90 10.65
CA PHE A 78 -11.65 -2.71 9.96
C PHE A 78 -11.88 -2.97 8.48
N ASP A 79 -12.82 -2.22 7.92
CA ASP A 79 -13.18 -2.22 6.52
C ASP A 79 -13.51 -0.79 6.08
N VAL A 80 -13.32 -0.50 4.79
CA VAL A 80 -13.63 0.82 4.23
C VAL A 80 -14.44 0.70 2.95
N GLU A 81 -15.59 1.38 2.91
CA GLU A 81 -16.28 1.58 1.64
C GLU A 81 -15.67 2.73 0.86
N THR A 82 -15.65 2.62 -0.46
CA THR A 82 -14.96 3.59 -1.32
C THR A 82 -15.75 3.95 -2.55
N THR A 83 -15.61 5.19 -2.99
CA THR A 83 -16.20 5.71 -4.24
C THR A 83 -15.88 4.89 -5.50
N SER A 84 -14.78 4.12 -5.54
CA SER A 84 -14.41 3.21 -6.64
C SER A 84 -13.25 2.29 -6.25
N LEU A 85 -12.97 1.27 -7.07
CA LEU A 85 -11.79 0.41 -6.92
C LEU A 85 -10.45 1.08 -7.29
N LYS A 86 -10.44 2.37 -7.68
CA LYS A 86 -9.21 3.09 -8.01
C LYS A 86 -8.35 3.28 -6.75
N TRP A 87 -7.05 3.44 -6.96
CA TRP A 87 -6.09 3.54 -5.85
C TRP A 87 -6.15 4.87 -5.08
N ASN A 88 -6.65 5.92 -5.73
CA ASN A 88 -6.81 7.26 -5.19
C ASN A 88 -8.28 7.56 -4.84
N SER A 89 -9.10 6.52 -4.69
CA SER A 89 -10.52 6.67 -4.36
C SER A 89 -10.70 7.30 -3.00
N ASP A 90 -11.75 8.12 -2.87
CA ASP A 90 -12.19 8.58 -1.55
C ASP A 90 -12.87 7.44 -0.80
N ILE A 91 -12.65 7.40 0.51
CA ILE A 91 -13.41 6.61 1.47
C ILE A 91 -14.77 7.28 1.69
N ILE A 92 -15.84 6.47 1.71
CA ILE A 92 -17.22 6.91 2.00
C ILE A 92 -17.78 6.31 3.29
N GLN A 93 -17.14 5.29 3.85
CA GLN A 93 -17.40 4.77 5.19
C GLN A 93 -16.10 4.22 5.78
N ILE A 94 -15.83 4.51 7.06
CA ILE A 94 -14.82 3.80 7.85
C ILE A 94 -15.57 3.04 8.94
N ALA A 95 -15.43 1.72 8.95
CA ALA A 95 -15.92 0.90 10.05
C ALA A 95 -14.77 0.15 10.70
N ALA A 96 -14.84 0.02 12.02
CA ALA A 96 -13.90 -0.79 12.78
C ALA A 96 -14.58 -1.41 14.01
N VAL A 97 -14.14 -2.60 14.40
CA VAL A 97 -14.66 -3.36 15.52
C VAL A 97 -13.50 -3.85 16.37
N SER A 98 -13.61 -3.66 17.68
CA SER A 98 -12.70 -4.27 18.65
C SER A 98 -13.52 -4.79 19.83
N LYS A 99 -13.58 -6.12 19.94
CA LYS A 99 -14.46 -6.80 20.92
C LYS A 99 -15.91 -6.35 20.70
N ASN A 100 -16.46 -5.56 21.62
CA ASN A 100 -17.82 -5.04 21.57
C ASN A 100 -17.90 -3.55 21.19
N ASP A 101 -16.75 -2.88 21.04
CA ASP A 101 -16.66 -1.47 20.65
C ASP A 101 -16.65 -1.34 19.13
N ILE A 102 -17.47 -0.45 18.59
CA ILE A 102 -17.71 -0.26 17.16
C ILE A 102 -17.49 1.20 16.81
N PHE A 103 -16.66 1.43 15.80
CA PHE A 103 -16.56 2.70 15.09
C PHE A 103 -17.27 2.57 13.75
N ASP A 104 -18.14 3.52 13.43
CA ASP A 104 -18.84 3.61 12.14
C ASP A 104 -19.05 5.08 11.78
N GLU A 105 -18.36 5.56 10.75
CA GLU A 105 -18.57 6.90 10.24
C GLU A 105 -18.60 6.96 8.71
N TYR A 106 -19.65 7.60 8.20
CA TYR A 106 -19.82 7.91 6.78
C TYR A 106 -19.13 9.22 6.43
N ILE A 107 -18.55 9.27 5.23
CA ILE A 107 -17.70 10.37 4.79
C ILE A 107 -18.23 10.96 3.48
N ILE A 108 -18.39 12.28 3.46
CA ILE A 108 -18.74 13.03 2.26
C ILE A 108 -17.61 12.88 1.24
N PRO A 109 -17.85 12.28 0.06
CA PRO A 109 -16.80 12.11 -0.95
C PRO A 109 -16.57 13.43 -1.71
N SER A 110 -15.32 13.64 -2.16
CA SER A 110 -14.96 14.74 -3.07
C SER A 110 -15.02 14.33 -4.55
N GLN A 111 -15.24 13.05 -4.82
CA GLN A 111 -15.38 12.50 -6.17
C GLN A 111 -16.65 11.67 -6.30
N LEU A 112 -17.15 11.55 -7.53
CA LEU A 112 -18.36 10.76 -7.81
C LEU A 112 -18.18 9.30 -7.36
N ILE A 113 -19.21 8.77 -6.69
CA ILE A 113 -19.36 7.34 -6.45
C ILE A 113 -19.72 6.71 -7.80
N VAL A 114 -18.94 5.73 -8.25
CA VAL A 114 -19.23 5.07 -9.54
C VAL A 114 -20.49 4.21 -9.40
N PRO A 115 -21.37 4.12 -10.41
CA PRO A 115 -22.65 3.42 -10.30
C PRO A 115 -22.53 2.00 -9.74
N LYS A 116 -21.53 1.25 -10.21
CA LYS A 116 -21.25 -0.11 -9.73
C LYS A 116 -20.98 -0.21 -8.22
N VAL A 117 -20.41 0.82 -7.59
CA VAL A 117 -20.25 0.85 -6.14
C VAL A 117 -21.60 1.06 -5.48
N SER A 118 -22.38 2.05 -5.94
CA SER A 118 -23.72 2.32 -5.41
C SER A 118 -24.66 1.12 -5.55
N ASP A 119 -24.59 0.38 -6.66
CA ASP A 119 -25.37 -0.84 -6.89
C ASP A 119 -25.06 -1.94 -5.86
N ILE A 120 -23.82 -1.95 -5.35
CA ILE A 120 -23.29 -2.99 -4.47
C ILE A 120 -23.49 -2.60 -2.99
N THR A 121 -23.17 -1.36 -2.61
CA THR A 121 -23.18 -0.91 -1.21
C THR A 121 -24.50 -0.22 -0.83
N GLY A 122 -25.33 0.13 -1.82
CA GLY A 122 -26.48 1.01 -1.62
C GLY A 122 -26.12 2.48 -1.32
N ILE A 123 -24.84 2.83 -1.22
CA ILE A 123 -24.38 4.18 -0.87
C ILE A 123 -24.44 5.10 -2.09
N THR A 124 -25.08 6.25 -1.92
CA THR A 124 -25.21 7.29 -2.94
C THR A 124 -24.85 8.66 -2.36
N PHE A 125 -24.33 9.53 -3.23
CA PHE A 125 -24.09 10.93 -2.91
C PHE A 125 -24.44 11.76 -4.14
N TYR A 126 -25.61 12.39 -4.12
CA TYR A 126 -26.15 13.17 -5.23
C TYR A 126 -26.77 14.46 -4.69
N ASP A 127 -26.49 15.57 -5.36
CA ASP A 127 -27.01 16.90 -4.99
C ASP A 127 -26.80 17.27 -3.50
N GLY A 128 -25.62 16.92 -2.95
CA GLY A 128 -25.28 17.17 -1.55
C GLY A 128 -25.94 16.23 -0.53
N VAL A 129 -26.80 15.31 -0.97
CA VAL A 129 -27.47 14.34 -0.10
C VAL A 129 -26.71 13.02 -0.10
N PHE A 130 -26.24 12.61 1.08
CA PHE A 130 -25.69 11.27 1.31
C PHE A 130 -26.82 10.34 1.73
N ALA A 131 -26.92 9.16 1.12
CA ALA A 131 -27.97 8.20 1.42
C ALA A 131 -27.50 6.75 1.25
N ILE A 132 -28.14 5.85 2.00
CA ILE A 132 -27.90 4.40 1.95
C ILE A 132 -29.23 3.72 1.64
N HIS A 133 -29.27 2.93 0.56
CA HIS A 133 -30.50 2.32 0.05
C HIS A 133 -31.66 3.32 -0.14
N GLY A 134 -31.33 4.55 -0.55
CA GLY A 134 -32.31 5.62 -0.76
C GLY A 134 -32.74 6.37 0.51
N HIS A 135 -32.26 5.98 1.69
CA HIS A 135 -32.54 6.68 2.94
C HIS A 135 -31.44 7.70 3.25
N PRO A 136 -31.76 9.01 3.37
CA PRO A 136 -30.79 10.03 3.73
C PRO A 136 -30.13 9.75 5.08
N LEU A 137 -28.82 9.99 5.17
CA LEU A 137 -28.03 9.81 6.38
C LEU A 137 -26.97 10.91 6.48
N GLU A 138 -26.63 11.30 7.70
CA GLU A 138 -25.57 12.29 7.96
C GLU A 138 -24.19 11.70 7.71
N ALA A 139 -23.48 12.22 6.70
CA ALA A 139 -22.08 11.94 6.47
C ALA A 139 -21.22 13.14 6.91
N LYS A 140 -20.00 12.85 7.39
CA LYS A 140 -19.08 13.87 7.91
C LYS A 140 -18.05 14.28 6.87
N ALA A 141 -17.47 15.46 7.04
CA ALA A 141 -16.27 15.83 6.29
C ALA A 141 -15.12 14.86 6.64
N ARG A 142 -14.33 14.45 5.63
CA ARG A 142 -13.19 13.52 5.79
C ARG A 142 -12.30 13.87 6.98
N LYS A 143 -11.95 15.16 7.14
CA LYS A 143 -11.14 15.64 8.26
C LYS A 143 -11.75 15.24 9.60
N VAL A 144 -13.04 15.51 9.81
CA VAL A 144 -13.75 15.20 11.05
C VAL A 144 -13.73 13.69 11.30
N ALA A 145 -14.07 12.91 10.28
CA ALA A 145 -14.16 11.46 10.43
C ALA A 145 -12.82 10.80 10.75
N VAL A 146 -11.76 11.22 10.07
CA VAL A 146 -10.41 10.72 10.33
C VAL A 146 -9.93 11.13 11.72
N HIS A 147 -10.27 12.33 12.21
CA HIS A 147 -9.93 12.74 13.59
C HIS A 147 -10.71 11.94 14.64
N ASN A 148 -11.98 11.64 14.39
CA ASN A 148 -12.77 10.78 15.28
C ASN A 148 -12.20 9.37 15.33
N PHE A 149 -11.81 8.82 14.17
CA PHE A 149 -11.16 7.51 14.12
C PHE A 149 -9.82 7.51 14.87
N LEU A 150 -9.02 8.57 14.74
CA LEU A 150 -7.78 8.71 15.51
C LEU A 150 -8.05 8.68 17.03
N LYS A 151 -9.04 9.42 17.53
CA LYS A 151 -9.41 9.40 18.95
C LYS A 151 -9.88 8.01 19.40
N TRP A 152 -10.67 7.35 18.56
CA TRP A 152 -11.16 5.99 18.84
C TRP A 152 -10.02 4.96 18.88
N VAL A 153 -9.00 5.10 18.02
CA VAL A 153 -7.79 4.28 18.03
C VAL A 153 -6.89 4.60 19.24
N GLU A 154 -6.75 5.87 19.59
CA GLU A 154 -5.94 6.33 20.73
C GLU A 154 -6.42 5.72 22.05
N SER A 155 -7.74 5.57 22.24
CA SER A 155 -8.33 5.01 23.46
C SER A 155 -8.00 3.53 23.72
N LYS A 156 -7.40 2.84 22.76
CA LYS A 156 -7.08 1.41 22.76
C LYS A 156 -5.65 1.13 22.27
N SER A 157 -4.79 2.15 22.35
CA SER A 157 -3.40 2.06 21.93
C SER A 157 -2.59 1.09 22.82
N PRO A 158 -1.71 0.24 22.26
CA PRO A 158 -1.40 0.13 20.83
C PRO A 158 -2.39 -0.78 20.08
N VAL A 159 -2.54 -0.56 18.78
CA VAL A 159 -3.51 -1.23 17.91
C VAL A 159 -2.83 -2.01 16.80
N LEU A 160 -3.36 -3.19 16.50
CA LEU A 160 -3.09 -3.96 15.30
C LEU A 160 -4.35 -4.01 14.44
N LEU A 161 -4.26 -3.51 13.20
CA LEU A 161 -5.40 -3.45 12.29
C LEU A 161 -5.49 -4.72 11.44
N PHE A 162 -6.64 -5.38 11.46
CA PHE A 162 -6.95 -6.57 10.67
C PHE A 162 -7.93 -6.19 9.57
N ALA A 163 -7.58 -6.51 8.33
CA ALA A 163 -8.48 -6.35 7.19
C ALA A 163 -8.32 -7.52 6.23
N HIS A 164 -9.39 -7.85 5.51
CA HIS A 164 -9.40 -8.95 4.57
C HIS A 164 -9.03 -8.45 3.17
N ASN A 165 -7.85 -8.84 2.65
CA ASN A 165 -7.19 -8.17 1.52
C ASN A 165 -6.73 -6.75 1.89
N ALA A 166 -6.12 -6.62 3.07
CA ALA A 166 -5.80 -5.37 3.77
C ALA A 166 -5.10 -4.30 2.91
N LYS A 167 -4.36 -4.71 1.86
CA LYS A 167 -3.74 -3.77 0.92
C LYS A 167 -4.75 -2.83 0.27
N PHE A 168 -5.97 -3.30 0.05
CA PHE A 168 -7.03 -2.45 -0.46
C PHE A 168 -7.31 -1.33 0.54
N ASP A 169 -7.58 -1.69 1.79
CA ASP A 169 -8.06 -0.80 2.86
C ASP A 169 -6.98 0.17 3.31
N TYR A 170 -5.80 -0.34 3.68
CA TYR A 170 -4.73 0.54 4.18
C TYR A 170 -4.26 1.53 3.12
N THR A 171 -4.37 1.21 1.82
CA THR A 171 -3.98 2.15 0.74
C THR A 171 -4.90 3.37 0.74
N ARG A 172 -6.20 3.19 0.97
CA ARG A 172 -7.16 4.31 1.01
C ARG A 172 -7.12 5.00 2.36
N PHE A 173 -6.92 4.25 3.43
CA PHE A 173 -6.66 4.82 4.75
C PHE A 173 -5.45 5.75 4.71
N PHE A 174 -4.30 5.33 4.15
CA PHE A 174 -3.14 6.20 4.01
C PHE A 174 -3.42 7.45 3.17
N HIS A 175 -4.16 7.30 2.07
CA HIS A 175 -4.59 8.45 1.26
C HIS A 175 -5.45 9.43 2.06
N ALA A 176 -6.37 8.93 2.88
CA ALA A 176 -7.24 9.76 3.70
C ALA A 176 -6.47 10.48 4.82
N ILE A 177 -5.57 9.79 5.53
CA ILE A 177 -4.83 10.39 6.66
C ILE A 177 -3.67 11.29 6.19
N ASP A 178 -3.07 11.02 5.03
CA ASP A 178 -2.01 11.85 4.44
C ASP A 178 -2.57 13.21 4.01
N LYS A 179 -3.79 13.23 3.41
CA LYS A 179 -4.50 14.48 3.08
C LYS A 179 -4.80 15.38 4.29
N GLU A 180 -4.83 14.81 5.49
CA GLU A 180 -5.14 15.54 6.73
C GLU A 180 -3.89 15.73 7.62
N ASP A 181 -2.68 15.41 7.11
CA ASP A 181 -1.41 15.48 7.85
C ASP A 181 -1.39 14.64 9.15
N LEU A 182 -2.15 13.54 9.18
CA LEU A 182 -2.37 12.72 10.38
C LEU A 182 -1.50 11.45 10.48
N VAL A 183 -0.66 11.17 9.47
CA VAL A 183 0.15 9.94 9.38
C VAL A 183 0.97 9.70 10.65
N LYS A 184 1.61 10.76 11.18
CA LYS A 184 2.49 10.64 12.36
C LYS A 184 1.72 10.36 13.64
N GLN A 185 0.50 10.88 13.79
CA GLN A 185 -0.33 10.61 14.96
C GLN A 185 -0.80 9.15 14.92
N PHE A 186 -1.31 8.67 13.78
CA PHE A 186 -1.69 7.27 13.64
C PHE A 186 -0.52 6.30 13.85
N GLN A 187 0.67 6.63 13.37
CA GLN A 187 1.87 5.80 13.57
C GLN A 187 2.22 5.57 15.06
N LYS A 188 1.83 6.47 15.96
CA LYS A 188 2.08 6.30 17.40
C LYS A 188 1.20 5.23 18.04
N HIS A 189 0.03 4.99 17.45
CA HIS A 189 -1.00 4.12 18.03
C HIS A 189 -1.19 2.83 17.25
N ILE A 190 -0.98 2.83 15.93
CA ILE A 190 -1.11 1.65 15.08
C ILE A 190 0.26 1.04 14.84
N ILE A 191 0.47 -0.17 15.34
CA ILE A 191 1.71 -0.94 15.15
C ILE A 191 1.83 -1.37 13.68
N GLY A 192 0.73 -1.82 13.08
CA GLY A 192 0.71 -2.29 11.71
C GLY A 192 -0.60 -2.91 11.29
N PHE A 193 -0.53 -3.71 10.23
CA PHE A 193 -1.66 -4.31 9.55
C PHE A 193 -1.44 -5.82 9.39
N VAL A 194 -2.52 -6.58 9.55
CA VAL A 194 -2.61 -8.01 9.26
C VAL A 194 -3.57 -8.22 8.09
N ASP A 195 -3.08 -8.87 7.03
CA ASP A 195 -3.91 -9.27 5.90
C ASP A 195 -4.52 -10.66 6.16
N THR A 196 -5.77 -10.69 6.60
CA THR A 196 -6.44 -11.94 6.99
C THR A 196 -6.68 -12.87 5.79
N LEU A 197 -6.75 -12.34 4.56
CA LEU A 197 -6.82 -13.16 3.35
C LEU A 197 -5.61 -14.08 3.23
N GLU A 198 -4.42 -13.55 3.51
CA GLU A 198 -3.17 -14.30 3.39
C GLU A 198 -2.98 -15.23 4.59
N VAL A 199 -3.49 -14.86 5.77
CA VAL A 199 -3.61 -15.75 6.94
C VAL A 199 -4.44 -16.99 6.57
N PHE A 200 -5.66 -16.79 6.06
CA PHE A 200 -6.56 -17.91 5.73
C PHE A 200 -6.03 -18.78 4.60
N LYS A 201 -5.35 -18.21 3.59
CA LYS A 201 -4.67 -18.99 2.55
C LYS A 201 -3.58 -19.90 3.10
N THR A 202 -2.86 -19.42 4.11
CA THR A 202 -1.77 -20.17 4.74
C THR A 202 -2.32 -21.27 5.65
N GLU A 203 -3.32 -20.94 6.47
CA GLU A 203 -3.91 -21.88 7.43
C GLU A 203 -4.74 -22.97 6.76
N TYR A 204 -5.51 -22.61 5.73
CA TYR A 204 -6.45 -23.50 5.05
C TYR A 204 -6.13 -23.56 3.55
N PRO A 205 -5.05 -24.23 3.12
CA PRO A 205 -4.70 -24.31 1.71
C PRO A 205 -5.74 -25.10 0.91
N GLY A 206 -5.95 -24.72 -0.36
CA GLY A 206 -6.81 -25.46 -1.30
C GLY A 206 -8.31 -25.18 -1.23
N LEU A 207 -8.74 -24.10 -0.56
CA LEU A 207 -10.15 -23.69 -0.61
C LEU A 207 -10.51 -23.15 -2.00
N VAL A 208 -11.76 -23.42 -2.41
CA VAL A 208 -12.31 -22.95 -3.69
C VAL A 208 -12.36 -21.43 -3.77
N SER A 209 -12.65 -20.77 -2.64
CA SER A 209 -12.70 -19.33 -2.52
C SER A 209 -12.17 -18.91 -1.16
N TYR A 210 -11.47 -17.78 -1.14
CA TYR A 210 -11.02 -17.09 0.06
C TYR A 210 -11.66 -15.72 0.22
N LYS A 211 -12.75 -15.43 -0.51
CA LYS A 211 -13.52 -14.22 -0.22
C LYS A 211 -14.12 -14.33 1.19
N GLN A 212 -14.24 -13.19 1.88
CA GLN A 212 -14.72 -13.15 3.26
C GLN A 212 -16.11 -13.80 3.42
N ASP A 213 -17.07 -13.45 2.56
CA ASP A 213 -18.41 -14.05 2.51
C ASP A 213 -18.35 -15.59 2.49
N ARG A 214 -17.46 -16.17 1.68
CA ARG A 214 -17.29 -17.62 1.57
C ARG A 214 -16.61 -18.26 2.76
N LEU A 215 -15.68 -17.55 3.40
CA LEU A 215 -15.06 -18.03 4.63
C LEU A 215 -16.07 -17.99 5.78
N VAL A 216 -16.85 -16.92 5.91
CA VAL A 216 -17.95 -16.80 6.88
C VAL A 216 -18.99 -17.91 6.68
N GLU A 217 -19.45 -18.12 5.45
CA GLU A 217 -20.37 -19.21 5.11
C GLU A 217 -19.79 -20.58 5.52
N LYS A 218 -18.52 -20.83 5.17
CA LYS A 218 -17.88 -22.12 5.44
C LYS A 218 -17.71 -22.41 6.92
N PHE A 219 -17.16 -21.45 7.68
CA PHE A 219 -16.70 -21.64 9.05
C PHE A 219 -17.73 -21.22 10.11
N LEU A 220 -18.51 -20.16 9.86
CA LEU A 220 -19.53 -19.66 10.79
C LEU A 220 -20.94 -20.13 10.45
N LYS A 221 -21.16 -20.71 9.25
CA LYS A 221 -22.49 -21.11 8.76
C LYS A 221 -23.48 -19.94 8.69
N LYS A 222 -22.98 -18.73 8.43
CA LYS A 222 -23.76 -17.50 8.30
C LYS A 222 -23.75 -17.00 6.86
N PHE A 223 -24.84 -16.34 6.49
CA PHE A 223 -24.95 -15.53 5.28
C PHE A 223 -25.25 -14.10 5.71
N TYR A 224 -24.70 -13.13 4.99
CA TYR A 224 -24.89 -11.72 5.30
C TYR A 224 -24.75 -10.90 4.03
N ASP A 225 -25.21 -9.66 4.10
CA ASP A 225 -25.00 -8.67 3.06
C ASP A 225 -23.54 -8.20 3.12
N CYS A 226 -22.68 -8.80 2.29
CA CYS A 226 -21.34 -8.29 2.07
C CYS A 226 -21.45 -6.88 1.46
N HIS A 227 -20.52 -5.97 1.77
CA HIS A 227 -20.55 -4.54 1.38
C HIS A 227 -21.29 -3.61 2.34
N ASN A 228 -21.32 -4.02 3.62
CA ASN A 228 -21.57 -3.16 4.76
C ASN A 228 -20.35 -3.24 5.67
N ALA A 229 -19.53 -2.18 5.70
CA ALA A 229 -18.24 -2.20 6.37
C ALA A 229 -18.31 -2.61 7.86
N VAL A 230 -19.40 -2.29 8.56
CA VAL A 230 -19.60 -2.68 9.97
C VAL A 230 -19.83 -4.18 10.08
N GLU A 231 -20.73 -4.75 9.28
CA GLU A 231 -21.02 -6.18 9.30
C GLU A 231 -19.83 -6.99 8.78
N ASP A 232 -19.15 -6.50 7.75
CA ASP A 232 -17.89 -7.07 7.26
C ASP A 232 -16.83 -7.11 8.38
N SER A 233 -16.66 -6.03 9.15
CA SER A 233 -15.70 -5.98 10.26
C SER A 233 -16.08 -6.90 11.43
N LYS A 234 -17.38 -6.95 11.80
CA LYS A 234 -17.88 -7.83 12.87
C LYS A 234 -17.69 -9.29 12.53
N LEU A 235 -18.07 -9.69 11.33
CA LEU A 235 -17.98 -11.09 10.90
C LEU A 235 -16.54 -11.50 10.64
N LEU A 236 -15.67 -10.57 10.22
CA LEU A 236 -14.24 -10.85 10.16
C LEU A 236 -13.65 -11.09 11.56
N GLN A 237 -14.04 -10.30 12.56
CA GLN A 237 -13.64 -10.52 13.96
C GLN A 237 -14.12 -11.89 14.45
N GLU A 238 -15.41 -12.20 14.27
CA GLU A 238 -15.98 -13.48 14.70
C GLU A 238 -15.29 -14.66 14.00
N LEU A 239 -15.06 -14.54 12.69
CA LEU A 239 -14.37 -15.55 11.88
C LEU A 239 -12.96 -15.79 12.39
N TYR A 240 -12.19 -14.72 12.61
CA TYR A 240 -10.81 -14.82 13.09
C TYR A 240 -10.76 -15.43 14.50
N ASN A 241 -11.64 -14.99 15.40
CA ASN A 241 -11.69 -15.48 16.79
C ASN A 241 -12.17 -16.93 16.90
N THR A 242 -13.04 -17.37 16.00
CA THR A 242 -13.55 -18.74 15.94
C THR A 242 -12.52 -19.69 15.35
N THR A 243 -11.84 -19.27 14.28
CA THR A 243 -10.89 -20.14 13.57
C THR A 243 -9.50 -20.13 14.19
N ARG A 244 -9.14 -19.09 14.94
CA ARG A 244 -7.83 -18.89 15.61
C ARG A 244 -6.66 -19.38 14.75
N PRO A 245 -6.48 -18.84 13.54
CA PRO A 245 -5.45 -19.32 12.64
C PRO A 245 -4.07 -19.15 13.27
N HIS A 246 -3.25 -20.21 13.23
CA HIS A 246 -1.90 -20.22 13.80
C HIS A 246 -0.81 -19.85 12.79
N GLY A 247 -1.17 -19.82 11.50
CA GLY A 247 -0.28 -19.49 10.41
C GLY A 247 0.41 -18.14 10.60
N ASN A 248 1.63 -18.03 10.06
CA ASN A 248 2.38 -16.77 10.06
C ASN A 248 1.56 -15.71 9.35
N ALA A 249 0.89 -14.86 10.13
CA ALA A 249 0.09 -13.78 9.58
C ALA A 249 1.00 -12.88 8.74
N LYS A 250 0.53 -12.51 7.54
CA LYS A 250 1.22 -11.54 6.71
C LYS A 250 1.05 -10.17 7.35
N PHE A 251 1.93 -9.90 8.30
CA PHE A 251 2.02 -8.68 9.06
C PHE A 251 2.94 -7.70 8.35
N CYS A 252 2.53 -6.43 8.29
CA CYS A 252 3.42 -5.34 7.93
C CYS A 252 3.28 -4.22 8.95
N THR A 253 4.41 -3.67 9.41
CA THR A 253 4.41 -2.50 10.30
C THR A 253 3.80 -1.30 9.59
N PHE A 254 3.20 -0.38 10.35
CA PHE A 254 2.63 0.85 9.81
C PHE A 254 3.63 1.60 8.92
N THR A 255 4.87 1.76 9.39
CA THR A 255 5.94 2.42 8.64
C THR A 255 6.25 1.70 7.33
N SER A 256 6.36 0.38 7.33
CA SER A 256 6.69 -0.37 6.12
C SER A 256 5.56 -0.30 5.08
N ALA A 257 4.30 -0.38 5.53
CA ALA A 257 3.13 -0.25 4.68
C ALA A 257 3.02 1.17 4.09
N TYR A 258 3.27 2.19 4.91
CA TYR A 258 3.24 3.59 4.50
C TYR A 258 4.37 3.94 3.52
N ASP A 259 5.62 3.55 3.80
CA ASP A 259 6.75 3.74 2.89
C ASP A 259 6.49 3.07 1.54
N LYS A 260 5.91 1.86 1.56
CA LYS A 260 5.50 1.15 0.36
C LYS A 260 4.40 1.90 -0.40
N TRP A 261 3.40 2.41 0.31
CA TRP A 261 2.31 3.19 -0.27
C TRP A 261 2.82 4.46 -0.94
N ILE A 262 3.71 5.24 -0.31
CA ILE A 262 4.33 6.42 -0.93
C ILE A 262 4.99 6.05 -2.26
N CYS A 263 5.83 5.01 -2.24
CA CYS A 263 6.62 4.61 -3.40
C CYS A 263 5.71 4.04 -4.52
N ASP A 264 4.63 3.32 -4.19
CA ASP A 264 3.64 2.84 -5.16
C ASP A 264 2.77 3.98 -5.71
N SER A 265 2.31 4.92 -4.88
CA SER A 265 1.50 6.07 -5.27
C SER A 265 2.27 7.01 -6.22
N ALA A 266 3.54 7.32 -5.89
CA ALA A 266 4.43 8.07 -6.78
C ALA A 266 4.63 7.36 -8.13
N CYS A 267 4.81 6.03 -8.12
CA CYS A 267 4.95 5.24 -9.33
C CYS A 267 3.67 5.25 -10.19
N LYS A 268 2.48 5.16 -9.57
CA LYS A 268 1.20 5.24 -10.29
C LYS A 268 1.00 6.59 -10.97
N MET A 269 1.30 7.69 -10.28
CA MET A 269 1.25 9.04 -10.84
C MET A 269 2.18 9.18 -12.05
N LYS A 270 3.42 8.69 -11.95
CA LYS A 270 4.37 8.70 -13.08
C LYS A 270 3.93 7.79 -14.22
N THR A 271 3.37 6.61 -13.91
CA THR A 271 2.84 5.69 -14.92
C THR A 271 1.72 6.33 -15.74
N GLU A 272 0.88 7.17 -15.11
CA GLU A 272 -0.20 7.89 -15.79
C GLU A 272 0.32 8.85 -16.87
N THR A 273 1.52 9.42 -16.71
CA THR A 273 2.15 10.27 -17.74
C THR A 273 2.37 9.50 -19.06
N PHE A 274 2.54 8.18 -19.00
CA PHE A 274 2.71 7.32 -20.17
C PHE A 274 1.37 6.82 -20.76
N ARG A 275 0.21 7.24 -20.24
CA ARG A 275 -1.11 6.72 -20.65
C ARG A 275 -1.34 6.81 -22.16
N SER A 276 -0.92 7.91 -22.79
CA SER A 276 -1.03 8.07 -24.25
C SER A 276 -0.18 7.03 -25.01
N MET A 277 1.04 6.74 -24.56
CA MET A 277 1.89 5.71 -25.17
C MET A 277 1.30 4.31 -25.01
N ILE A 278 0.76 4.01 -23.83
CA ILE A 278 0.12 2.72 -23.53
C ILE A 278 -1.12 2.53 -24.42
N ARG A 279 -2.01 3.53 -24.48
CA ARG A 279 -3.25 3.46 -25.28
C ARG A 279 -2.95 3.28 -26.77
N LYS A 280 -1.89 3.93 -27.26
CA LYS A 280 -1.44 3.82 -28.66
C LYS A 280 -0.53 2.59 -28.90
N LYS A 281 -0.38 1.71 -27.91
CA LYS A 281 0.38 0.44 -27.99
C LYS A 281 1.87 0.60 -28.35
N TYR A 282 2.48 1.76 -28.06
CA TYR A 282 3.93 1.93 -28.23
C TYR A 282 4.71 1.23 -27.11
N VAL A 283 4.14 1.15 -25.91
CA VAL A 283 4.72 0.41 -24.77
C VAL A 283 3.63 -0.34 -24.02
N SER A 284 3.99 -1.45 -23.38
CA SER A 284 3.10 -2.16 -22.47
C SER A 284 2.95 -1.41 -21.15
N GLY A 285 1.88 -1.69 -20.40
CA GLY A 285 1.69 -1.16 -19.04
C GLY A 285 2.82 -1.55 -18.09
N SER A 286 3.38 -2.76 -18.23
CA SER A 286 4.53 -3.20 -17.44
C SER A 286 5.80 -2.42 -17.76
N MET A 287 6.04 -2.10 -19.03
CA MET A 287 7.18 -1.27 -19.44
C MET A 287 7.04 0.17 -18.93
N ALA A 288 5.84 0.76 -19.03
CA ALA A 288 5.57 2.07 -18.46
C ALA A 288 5.79 2.12 -16.95
N LYS A 289 5.32 1.09 -16.22
CA LYS A 289 5.62 0.95 -14.78
C LYS A 289 7.11 0.86 -14.50
N LYS A 290 7.88 0.12 -15.33
CA LYS A 290 9.34 0.02 -15.17
C LYS A 290 10.02 1.38 -15.33
N MET A 291 9.63 2.17 -16.33
CA MET A 291 10.11 3.55 -16.51
C MET A 291 9.74 4.44 -15.31
N ALA A 292 8.48 4.37 -14.85
CA ALA A 292 7.99 5.11 -13.70
C ALA A 292 8.72 4.75 -12.39
N TYR A 293 9.02 3.47 -12.16
CA TYR A 293 9.79 3.00 -11.00
C TYR A 293 11.26 3.48 -11.04
N SER A 294 11.85 3.61 -12.24
CA SER A 294 13.16 4.26 -12.42
C SER A 294 13.09 5.79 -12.27
N GLY A 295 11.90 6.32 -11.99
CA GLY A 295 11.66 7.72 -11.69
C GLY A 295 11.32 8.58 -12.89
N LEU A 296 11.19 8.00 -14.09
CA LEU A 296 10.93 8.73 -15.34
C LEU A 296 9.44 9.03 -15.53
N THR A 297 9.19 10.13 -16.22
CA THR A 297 7.90 10.55 -16.78
C THR A 297 7.98 10.61 -18.30
N LEU A 298 6.84 10.78 -18.97
CA LEU A 298 6.83 11.04 -20.41
C LEU A 298 7.59 12.33 -20.76
N GLU A 299 7.50 13.36 -19.92
CA GLU A 299 8.22 14.63 -20.11
C GLU A 299 9.74 14.43 -20.08
N ASP A 300 10.26 13.61 -19.15
CA ASP A 300 11.69 13.29 -19.09
C ASP A 300 12.18 12.66 -20.39
N LEU A 301 11.36 11.78 -21.01
CA LEU A 301 11.69 11.18 -22.30
C LEU A 301 11.69 12.21 -23.42
N HIS A 302 10.74 13.14 -23.42
CA HIS A 302 10.70 14.25 -24.38
C HIS A 302 11.94 15.13 -24.26
N CYS A 303 12.30 15.58 -23.05
CA CYS A 303 13.47 16.42 -22.83
C CYS A 303 14.77 15.77 -23.30
N VAL A 304 14.98 14.48 -22.99
CA VAL A 304 16.18 13.75 -23.43
C VAL A 304 16.19 13.58 -24.95
N TYR A 305 15.04 13.29 -25.56
CA TYR A 305 14.95 13.15 -27.01
C TYR A 305 15.21 14.46 -27.76
N GLU A 306 14.72 15.59 -27.23
CA GLU A 306 14.94 16.90 -27.84
C GLU A 306 16.41 17.34 -27.76
N LYS A 307 17.08 17.02 -26.66
CA LYS A 307 18.46 17.42 -26.41
C LYS A 307 19.48 16.52 -27.11
N ASP A 308 19.32 15.21 -26.96
CA ASP A 308 20.35 14.21 -27.28
C ASP A 308 19.87 13.18 -28.33
N GLY A 309 18.69 13.39 -28.91
CA GLY A 309 18.15 12.57 -29.99
C GLY A 309 17.92 11.10 -29.61
N ASN A 310 18.11 10.22 -30.59
CA ASN A 310 17.95 8.78 -30.41
C ASN A 310 18.98 8.21 -29.42
N ASP A 311 20.23 8.70 -29.49
CA ASP A 311 21.34 8.18 -28.68
C ASP A 311 21.15 8.48 -27.21
N GLY A 312 20.62 9.67 -26.87
CA GLY A 312 20.24 10.01 -25.50
C GLY A 312 19.20 9.06 -24.91
N LEU A 313 18.17 8.70 -25.67
CA LEU A 313 17.16 7.74 -25.21
C LEU A 313 17.71 6.32 -25.07
N VAL A 314 18.57 5.89 -26.00
CA VAL A 314 19.25 4.59 -25.90
C VAL A 314 20.08 4.55 -24.62
N ALA A 315 20.86 5.60 -24.33
CA ALA A 315 21.67 5.70 -23.12
C ALA A 315 20.81 5.73 -21.85
N LEU A 316 19.71 6.50 -21.84
CA LEU A 316 18.80 6.59 -20.69
C LEU A 316 18.12 5.25 -20.37
N LEU A 317 17.63 4.55 -21.40
CA LEU A 317 16.82 3.34 -21.24
C LEU A 317 17.68 2.08 -21.09
N SER A 318 18.85 2.05 -21.74
CA SER A 318 19.75 0.90 -21.80
C SER A 318 20.94 0.99 -20.85
N GLY A 319 21.14 2.15 -20.21
CA GLY A 319 22.32 2.45 -19.38
C GLY A 319 22.60 1.40 -18.31
N ASP A 320 23.89 1.17 -18.06
CA ASP A 320 24.37 0.19 -17.08
C ASP A 320 24.25 0.71 -15.65
N GLU A 321 24.18 -0.24 -14.72
CA GLU A 321 23.92 -0.08 -13.28
C GLU A 321 24.95 0.80 -12.53
N ALA A 322 26.01 1.25 -13.21
CA ALA A 322 27.14 1.99 -12.65
C ALA A 322 26.78 3.30 -11.94
N MET A 323 25.60 3.89 -12.21
CA MET A 323 25.09 5.08 -11.49
C MET A 323 24.00 4.77 -10.45
N GLY A 324 23.80 3.50 -10.09
CA GLY A 324 22.76 3.09 -9.14
C GLY A 324 21.32 3.23 -9.64
N LYS A 325 21.13 3.47 -10.94
CA LYS A 325 19.81 3.42 -11.61
C LYS A 325 19.67 2.07 -12.33
N PRO A 326 18.57 1.31 -12.12
CA PRO A 326 18.36 0.05 -12.81
C PRO A 326 18.20 0.25 -14.31
N CYS A 327 18.81 -0.62 -15.12
CA CYS A 327 18.58 -0.70 -16.55
C CYS A 327 17.08 -0.93 -16.84
N ILE A 328 16.46 -0.06 -17.64
CA ILE A 328 15.03 -0.14 -17.96
C ILE A 328 14.81 -1.20 -19.05
N THR A 329 15.52 -1.14 -20.17
CA THR A 329 15.44 -2.16 -21.22
C THR A 329 16.62 -2.06 -22.16
N LYS A 330 17.16 -3.23 -22.57
CA LYS A 330 18.15 -3.33 -23.66
C LYS A 330 17.49 -3.79 -24.98
N HIS A 331 16.18 -4.03 -24.99
CA HIS A 331 15.47 -4.51 -26.18
C HIS A 331 15.28 -3.37 -27.20
N LYS A 332 16.08 -3.39 -28.27
CA LYS A 332 16.04 -2.41 -29.38
C LYS A 332 14.63 -2.17 -29.93
N ARG A 333 13.80 -3.21 -30.06
CA ARG A 333 12.40 -3.08 -30.53
C ARG A 333 11.58 -2.12 -29.66
N ILE A 334 11.75 -2.18 -28.34
CA ILE A 334 11.01 -1.34 -27.39
C ILE A 334 11.51 0.10 -27.47
N ILE A 335 12.84 0.28 -27.51
CA ILE A 335 13.46 1.60 -27.62
C ILE A 335 13.04 2.30 -28.92
N ASN A 336 13.09 1.59 -30.05
CA ASN A 336 12.66 2.13 -31.35
C ASN A 336 11.17 2.50 -31.35
N SER A 337 10.33 1.73 -30.65
CA SER A 337 8.91 2.07 -30.48
C SER A 337 8.75 3.38 -29.70
N ILE A 338 9.50 3.56 -28.61
CA ILE A 338 9.49 4.81 -27.81
C ILE A 338 9.94 6.00 -28.67
N ILE A 339 11.06 5.86 -29.39
CA ILE A 339 11.56 6.88 -30.33
C ILE A 339 10.48 7.25 -31.36
N SER A 340 9.83 6.25 -31.96
CA SER A 340 8.77 6.46 -32.96
C SER A 340 7.59 7.24 -32.42
N TYR A 341 7.21 7.03 -31.15
CA TYR A 341 6.17 7.81 -30.48
C TYR A 341 6.58 9.27 -30.34
N LEU A 342 7.79 9.53 -29.85
CA LEU A 342 8.29 10.87 -29.55
C LEU A 342 8.48 11.69 -30.83
N HIS A 343 9.00 11.07 -31.89
CA HIS A 343 9.13 11.68 -33.22
C HIS A 343 7.77 12.14 -33.78
N LYS A 344 6.73 11.29 -33.68
CA LYS A 344 5.37 11.64 -34.14
C LYS A 344 4.72 12.74 -33.32
N PHE A 345 5.08 12.89 -32.04
CA PHE A 345 4.59 13.97 -31.20
C PHE A 345 5.25 15.30 -31.55
N LYS A 346 6.56 15.31 -31.84
CA LYS A 346 7.28 16.50 -32.31
C LYS A 346 6.68 17.04 -33.62
N SER A 347 6.35 16.15 -34.56
CA SER A 347 5.73 16.52 -35.84
C SER A 347 4.31 17.11 -35.75
N LYS A 348 3.64 17.05 -34.58
CA LYS A 348 2.31 17.64 -34.38
C LYS A 348 2.32 19.07 -33.83
N TYR A 349 3.46 19.53 -33.31
CA TYR A 349 3.63 20.89 -32.77
C TYR A 349 4.58 21.76 -33.59
N VAL A 350 5.12 21.22 -34.69
CA VAL A 350 5.70 21.99 -35.78
C VAL A 350 4.57 22.26 -36.78
N ILE A 351 3.68 23.19 -36.44
CA ILE A 351 2.88 23.90 -37.45
C ILE A 351 3.69 25.17 -37.75
N VAL A 352 4.01 25.31 -39.04
CA VAL A 352 4.78 26.39 -39.68
C VAL A 352 4.30 27.78 -39.25
#